data_AF-A0A7W8HY41-F1
#
_entry.id   AF-A0A7W8HY41-F1
#
_cell.length_a   1.000
_cell.length_b   1.000
_cell.length_c   1.000
_cell.angle_alpha   90.00
_cell.angle_beta   90.00
_cell.angle_gamma   90.00
#
_symmetry.space_group_name_H-M   'P 1'
#
loop_
_entity.id
_entity.type
_entity.pdbx_description
1 polymer ?
#
loop_
_entity_poly.entity_id
_entity_poly.type
_entity_poly.pdbx_seq_one_letter_code
_entity_poly.pdbx_strand_id
1 'polypeptide(L)'
;MTLNVLLSFAQFEREVTSERIRDKIAASKKKGMWMGGNAPLGYIGHERTLKILPDEAETIRHCFSRYLELGSVHVLQRELKSEGVVSRIRTASTGRTSGGQPLGRGQLFHLLKNRVYVGEIVHGDKSWPGLHDPIIDRETFDAVQALLSKAVVPRRERARSSPAALVGLVHDAAGGLMSPVTARKGGSLWRYYVSAKAQRGAPVSIPADGLKRVAAIPLEELVAASLRELTGHPMAAWSTLRDLVSSVTVYSDRVALALTIEARTRAVRDLPPLAADGSLTLVVPARLQKRAGRVWLEASASGRVERRRVDRTLVAALRRAHLELGRVGINAAGRTPCWRDCKGIDDGYIRAIASLAFLAPDIQEAIMEGRQPVGMTLQSLRGTVLPLSWEDQRTLFGTRS
;
A
#
# COMPACT_ATOMS: atom_id res chain seq x y z
N MET A 1 2.11 18.95 51.82
CA MET A 1 2.54 17.54 51.96
C MET A 1 1.38 16.58 52.26
N THR A 2 0.42 16.94 53.13
CA THR A 2 -0.70 16.05 53.54
C THR A 2 -1.77 15.80 52.47
N LEU A 3 -2.09 16.78 51.62
CA LEU A 3 -3.08 16.65 50.54
C LEU A 3 -2.70 15.61 49.48
N ASN A 4 -1.41 15.54 49.10
CA ASN A 4 -0.93 14.56 48.13
C ASN A 4 -0.94 13.12 48.68
N VAL A 5 -0.77 12.96 50.00
CA VAL A 5 -0.87 11.66 50.67
C VAL A 5 -2.30 11.15 50.68
N LEU A 6 -3.28 12.02 50.96
CA LEU A 6 -4.71 11.66 50.91
C LEU A 6 -5.18 11.33 49.49
N LEU A 7 -4.71 12.08 48.49
CA LEU A 7 -5.02 11.80 47.08
C LEU A 7 -4.44 10.45 46.64
N SER A 8 -3.20 10.16 47.03
CA SER A 8 -2.54 8.86 46.78
C SER A 8 -3.31 7.70 47.43
N PHE A 9 -3.80 7.89 48.67
CA PHE A 9 -4.59 6.88 49.36
C PHE A 9 -5.95 6.64 48.68
N ALA A 10 -6.66 7.71 48.28
CA ALA A 10 -7.91 7.59 47.53
C ALA A 10 -7.72 6.90 46.17
N GLN A 11 -6.59 7.16 45.50
CA GLN A 11 -6.23 6.47 44.26
C GLN A 11 -5.94 4.99 44.51
N PHE A 12 -5.15 4.67 45.54
CA PHE A 12 -4.84 3.30 45.93
C PHE A 12 -6.09 2.48 46.28
N GLU A 13 -7.00 3.03 47.09
CA GLU A 13 -8.27 2.36 47.42
C GLU A 13 -9.14 2.09 46.19
N ARG A 14 -9.18 3.03 45.24
CA ARG A 14 -9.90 2.86 43.97
C ARG A 14 -9.27 1.75 43.12
N GLU A 15 -7.94 1.68 43.06
CA GLU A 15 -7.22 0.65 42.32
C GLU A 15 -7.45 -0.75 42.92
N VAL A 16 -7.32 -0.90 44.25
CA VAL A 16 -7.57 -2.15 44.99
C VAL A 16 -9.03 -2.61 44.87
N THR A 17 -9.98 -1.67 44.96
CA THR A 17 -11.41 -1.99 44.79
C THR A 17 -11.68 -2.47 43.36
N SER A 18 -11.09 -1.80 42.37
CA SER A 18 -11.24 -2.18 40.97
C SER A 18 -10.65 -3.56 40.69
N GLU A 19 -9.50 -3.88 41.30
CA GLU A 19 -8.87 -5.20 41.22
C GLU A 19 -9.77 -6.30 41.79
N ARG A 20 -10.26 -6.12 43.03
CA ARG A 20 -11.19 -7.08 43.66
C ARG A 20 -12.46 -7.29 42.83
N ILE A 21 -12.99 -6.24 42.21
CA ILE A 21 -14.16 -6.35 41.32
C ILE A 21 -13.81 -7.20 40.09
N ARG A 22 -12.64 -6.97 39.47
CA ARG A 22 -12.19 -7.77 38.32
C ARG A 22 -12.03 -9.25 38.70
N ASP A 23 -11.46 -9.54 39.86
CA ASP A 23 -11.29 -10.92 40.34
C ASP A 23 -12.63 -11.63 40.59
N LYS A 24 -13.59 -10.94 41.21
CA LYS A 24 -14.94 -11.47 41.41
C LYS A 24 -15.66 -11.73 40.08
N ILE A 25 -15.47 -10.86 39.09
CA ILE A 25 -16.00 -11.05 37.73
C ILE A 25 -15.33 -12.25 37.06
N ALA A 26 -14.01 -12.37 37.15
CA ALA A 26 -13.26 -13.49 36.59
C ALA A 26 -13.70 -14.83 37.21
N ALA A 27 -13.79 -14.89 38.55
CA ALA A 27 -14.26 -16.05 39.28
C ALA A 27 -15.71 -16.43 38.92
N SER A 28 -16.57 -15.44 38.70
CA SER A 28 -17.95 -15.68 38.30
C SER A 28 -18.08 -16.17 36.86
N LYS A 29 -17.32 -15.58 35.92
CA LYS A 29 -17.25 -16.04 34.52
C LYS A 29 -16.67 -17.45 34.39
N LYS A 30 -15.71 -17.81 35.26
CA LYS A 30 -15.17 -19.17 35.37
C LYS A 30 -16.22 -20.21 35.77
N LYS A 31 -17.27 -19.78 36.50
CA LYS A 31 -18.45 -20.60 36.82
C LYS A 31 -19.53 -20.57 35.71
N GLY A 32 -19.22 -20.03 34.53
CA GLY A 32 -20.14 -19.97 33.40
C GLY A 32 -21.21 -18.87 33.47
N MET A 33 -21.15 -17.99 34.47
CA MET A 33 -22.16 -16.94 34.66
C MET A 33 -21.95 -15.76 33.72
N TRP A 34 -23.05 -15.23 33.18
CA TRP A 34 -23.09 -13.96 32.48
C TRP A 34 -23.03 -12.81 33.49
N MET A 35 -21.98 -11.99 33.40
CA MET A 35 -21.71 -10.90 34.36
C MET A 35 -22.23 -9.52 33.92
N GLY A 36 -23.18 -9.49 32.98
CA GLY A 36 -23.81 -8.27 32.49
C GLY A 36 -23.11 -7.64 31.28
N GLY A 37 -23.54 -6.41 30.95
CA GLY A 37 -23.22 -5.74 29.69
C GLY A 37 -24.28 -6.00 28.61
N ASN A 38 -23.99 -5.56 27.38
CA ASN A 38 -24.92 -5.74 26.27
C ASN A 38 -24.94 -7.21 25.83
N ALA A 39 -26.09 -7.86 26.01
CA ALA A 39 -26.30 -9.22 25.54
C ALA A 39 -26.08 -9.31 24.02
N PRO A 40 -25.34 -10.33 23.53
CA PRO A 40 -25.16 -10.56 22.10
C PRO A 40 -26.51 -10.71 21.36
N LEU A 41 -26.50 -10.44 20.04
CA LEU A 41 -27.64 -10.73 19.17
C LEU A 41 -27.99 -12.22 19.29
N GLY A 42 -29.27 -12.60 19.29
CA GLY A 42 -29.73 -13.97 19.57
C GLY A 42 -29.99 -14.28 21.04
N TYR A 43 -29.52 -13.45 21.97
CA TYR A 43 -29.69 -13.65 23.42
C TYR A 43 -30.24 -12.43 24.15
N ILE A 44 -31.04 -12.65 25.20
CA ILE A 44 -31.39 -11.64 26.19
C ILE A 44 -30.76 -11.99 27.54
N GLY A 45 -30.32 -10.97 28.27
CA GLY A 45 -29.84 -11.16 29.64
C GLY A 45 -30.98 -11.61 30.54
N HIS A 46 -30.78 -12.71 31.26
CA HIS A 46 -31.74 -13.19 32.24
C HIS A 46 -30.96 -13.59 33.50
N GLU A 47 -31.14 -12.81 34.57
CA GLU A 47 -30.40 -12.98 35.83
C GLU A 47 -28.87 -12.97 35.64
N ARG A 48 -28.25 -14.15 35.73
CA ARG A 48 -26.81 -14.42 35.57
C ARG A 48 -26.52 -15.40 34.44
N THR A 49 -27.48 -15.53 33.52
CA THR A 49 -27.38 -16.34 32.30
C THR A 49 -27.90 -15.55 31.08
N LEU A 50 -27.88 -16.20 29.92
CA LEU A 50 -28.42 -15.70 28.67
C LEU A 50 -29.57 -16.62 28.24
N LYS A 51 -30.71 -16.03 27.87
CA LYS A 51 -31.86 -16.75 27.31
C LYS A 51 -31.92 -16.51 25.80
N ILE A 52 -32.18 -17.56 25.03
CA ILE A 52 -32.29 -17.47 23.58
C ILE A 52 -33.54 -16.67 23.19
N LEU A 53 -33.38 -15.76 22.24
CA LEU A 53 -34.48 -15.11 21.51
C LEU A 53 -34.64 -15.81 20.16
N PRO A 54 -35.75 -16.54 19.91
CA PRO A 54 -35.91 -17.38 18.73
C PRO A 54 -35.64 -16.69 17.39
N ASP A 55 -36.31 -15.56 17.12
CA ASP A 55 -36.20 -14.83 15.84
C ASP A 55 -34.76 -14.39 15.54
N GLU A 56 -34.07 -13.88 16.56
CA GLU A 56 -32.69 -13.46 16.41
C GLU A 56 -31.74 -14.67 16.33
N ALA A 57 -32.05 -15.77 17.02
CA ALA A 57 -31.26 -16.99 16.95
C ALA A 57 -31.31 -17.62 15.55
N GLU A 58 -32.45 -17.57 14.87
CA GLU A 58 -32.55 -17.95 13.45
C GLU A 58 -31.67 -17.07 12.57
N THR A 59 -31.65 -15.76 12.81
CA THR A 59 -30.74 -14.84 12.11
C THR A 59 -29.27 -15.23 12.32
N ILE A 60 -28.89 -15.62 13.55
CA ILE A 60 -27.53 -16.11 13.84
C ILE A 60 -27.24 -17.41 13.07
N ARG A 61 -28.14 -18.39 13.09
CA ARG A 61 -27.98 -19.66 12.34
C ARG A 61 -27.82 -19.41 10.85
N HIS A 62 -28.66 -18.54 10.28
CA HIS A 62 -28.56 -18.10 8.88
C HIS A 62 -27.19 -17.49 8.59
N CYS A 63 -26.71 -16.57 9.43
CA CYS A 63 -25.38 -15.96 9.24
C CYS A 63 -24.23 -17.00 9.22
N PHE A 64 -24.28 -18.00 10.10
CA PHE A 64 -23.25 -19.06 10.16
C PHE A 64 -23.31 -19.97 8.93
N SER A 65 -24.51 -20.46 8.58
CA SER A 65 -24.74 -21.31 7.40
C SER A 65 -24.31 -20.62 6.11
N ARG A 66 -24.78 -19.38 5.88
CA ARG A 66 -24.42 -18.61 4.68
C ARG A 66 -22.94 -18.29 4.62
N TYR A 67 -22.28 -18.06 5.76
CA TYR A 67 -20.83 -17.86 5.75
C TYR A 67 -20.07 -19.13 5.31
N LEU A 68 -20.50 -20.32 5.76
CA LEU A 68 -19.90 -21.59 5.34
C LEU A 68 -20.04 -21.81 3.83
N GLU A 69 -21.19 -21.44 3.25
CA GLU A 69 -21.45 -21.55 1.81
C GLU A 69 -20.67 -20.52 0.98
N LEU A 70 -20.62 -19.26 1.42
CA LEU A 70 -20.02 -18.16 0.66
C LEU A 70 -18.51 -18.05 0.83
N GLY A 71 -17.97 -18.46 1.98
CA GLY A 71 -16.54 -18.34 2.32
C GLY A 71 -16.00 -16.90 2.43
N SER A 72 -16.86 -15.88 2.38
CA SER A 72 -16.45 -14.47 2.39
C SER A 72 -17.41 -13.57 3.15
N VAL A 73 -16.90 -12.93 4.22
CA VAL A 73 -17.66 -11.95 5.04
C VAL A 73 -18.12 -10.75 4.20
N HIS A 74 -17.40 -10.39 3.13
CA HIS A 74 -17.81 -9.28 2.25
C HIS A 74 -19.00 -9.63 1.37
N VAL A 75 -19.13 -10.88 0.95
CA VAL A 75 -20.28 -11.35 0.18
C VAL A 75 -21.47 -11.49 1.12
N LEU A 76 -21.26 -12.14 2.26
CA LEU A 76 -22.27 -12.27 3.33
C LEU A 76 -22.88 -10.92 3.73
N GLN A 77 -22.04 -9.90 3.96
CA GLN A 77 -22.51 -8.58 4.36
C GLN A 77 -23.40 -7.90 3.31
N ARG A 78 -23.15 -8.15 2.02
CA ARG A 78 -23.98 -7.59 0.94
C ARG A 78 -25.32 -8.33 0.88
N GLU A 79 -25.30 -9.65 1.02
CA GLU A 79 -26.49 -10.50 1.01
C GLU A 79 -27.42 -10.18 2.19
N LEU A 80 -26.89 -10.15 3.42
CA LEU A 80 -27.65 -9.78 4.62
C LEU A 80 -28.21 -8.36 4.52
N LYS A 81 -27.50 -7.45 3.85
CA LYS A 81 -28.00 -6.09 3.61
C LYS A 81 -29.17 -6.09 2.61
N SER A 82 -29.14 -6.90 1.56
CA SER A 82 -30.28 -7.03 0.64
C SER A 82 -31.49 -7.71 1.26
N GLU A 83 -31.26 -8.62 2.20
CA GLU A 83 -32.33 -9.30 2.97
C GLU A 83 -32.93 -8.42 4.07
N GLY A 84 -32.37 -7.24 4.32
CA GLY A 84 -32.85 -6.33 5.37
C GLY A 84 -32.48 -6.75 6.79
N VAL A 85 -31.46 -7.61 6.96
CA VAL A 85 -31.01 -8.04 8.29
C VAL A 85 -30.31 -6.88 9.00
N VAL A 86 -30.87 -6.49 10.15
CA VAL A 86 -30.40 -5.36 10.96
C VAL A 86 -29.98 -5.78 12.37
N SER A 87 -29.20 -4.91 13.00
CA SER A 87 -28.85 -5.04 14.42
C SER A 87 -30.04 -4.77 15.34
N ARG A 88 -30.13 -5.48 16.47
CA ARG A 88 -31.17 -5.26 17.49
C ARG A 88 -31.25 -3.79 17.92
N ILE A 89 -32.46 -3.23 17.86
CA ILE A 89 -32.80 -1.92 18.40
C ILE A 89 -32.82 -1.99 19.93
N ARG A 90 -32.09 -1.08 20.58
CA ARG A 90 -32.02 -0.96 22.04
C ARG A 90 -32.31 0.48 22.43
N THR A 91 -33.24 0.66 23.35
CA THR A 91 -33.58 1.97 23.93
C THR A 91 -32.90 2.08 25.30
N ALA A 92 -32.02 3.07 25.45
CA ALA A 92 -31.40 3.37 26.72
C ALA A 92 -32.40 4.00 27.69
N SER A 93 -32.11 3.98 29.00
CA SER A 93 -32.90 4.68 30.03
C SER A 93 -33.02 6.18 29.78
N THR A 94 -32.10 6.77 29.00
CA THR A 94 -32.10 8.17 28.58
C THR A 94 -32.99 8.46 27.36
N GLY A 95 -33.73 7.47 26.86
CA GLY A 95 -34.58 7.57 25.66
C GLY A 95 -33.82 7.49 24.33
N ARG A 96 -32.48 7.44 24.35
CA ARG A 96 -31.67 7.27 23.13
C ARG A 96 -31.82 5.85 22.58
N THR A 97 -32.19 5.73 21.31
CA THR A 97 -32.23 4.46 20.57
C THR A 97 -30.90 4.20 19.88
N SER A 98 -30.44 2.94 19.91
CA SER A 98 -29.25 2.45 19.21
C SER A 98 -29.56 1.14 18.49
N GLY A 99 -28.87 0.85 17.39
CA GLY A 99 -29.16 -0.33 16.56
C GLY A 99 -30.14 -0.01 15.41
N GLY A 100 -30.76 -1.05 14.84
CA GLY A 100 -31.62 -0.95 13.65
C GLY A 100 -30.87 -0.67 12.35
N GLN A 101 -29.53 -0.71 12.38
CA GLN A 101 -28.68 -0.52 11.21
C GLN A 101 -28.25 -1.87 10.64
N PRO A 102 -28.04 -1.99 9.32
CA PRO A 102 -27.49 -3.19 8.69
C PRO A 102 -26.18 -3.63 9.34
N LEU A 103 -25.98 -4.94 9.46
CA LEU A 103 -24.78 -5.49 10.12
C LEU A 103 -23.51 -5.11 9.35
N GLY A 104 -22.60 -4.40 10.04
CA GLY A 104 -21.32 -4.00 9.49
C GLY A 104 -20.31 -5.16 9.45
N ARG A 105 -19.29 -5.05 8.60
CA ARG A 105 -18.23 -6.08 8.46
C ARG A 105 -17.56 -6.43 9.79
N GLY A 106 -17.19 -5.43 10.59
CA GLY A 106 -16.57 -5.66 11.89
C GLY A 106 -17.49 -6.38 12.87
N GLN A 107 -18.79 -6.09 12.80
CA GLN A 107 -19.81 -6.75 13.61
C GLN A 107 -19.99 -8.21 13.21
N LEU A 108 -19.98 -8.52 11.90
CA LEU A 108 -20.03 -9.90 11.40
C LEU A 108 -18.78 -10.69 11.79
N PHE A 109 -17.59 -10.11 11.68
CA PHE A 109 -16.37 -10.76 12.15
C PHE A 109 -16.39 -11.03 13.66
N HIS A 110 -16.91 -10.10 14.45
CA HIS A 110 -17.08 -10.30 15.89
C HIS A 110 -18.10 -11.40 16.18
N LEU A 111 -19.25 -11.37 15.50
CA LEU A 111 -20.34 -12.36 15.62
C LEU A 111 -19.84 -13.77 15.31
N LEU A 112 -19.21 -13.97 14.14
CA LEU A 112 -18.73 -15.28 13.70
C LEU A 112 -17.62 -15.86 14.58
N LYS A 113 -16.90 -15.02 15.34
CA LYS A 113 -15.84 -15.46 16.28
C LYS A 113 -16.34 -15.60 17.72
N ASN A 114 -17.56 -15.16 18.02
CA ASN A 114 -18.02 -15.08 19.38
C ASN A 114 -18.39 -16.47 19.92
N ARG A 115 -17.59 -16.97 20.86
CA ARG A 115 -17.75 -18.30 21.49
C ARG A 115 -19.01 -18.41 22.37
N VAL A 116 -19.69 -17.29 22.66
CA VAL A 116 -21.00 -17.31 23.33
C VAL A 116 -22.02 -18.13 22.54
N TYR A 117 -21.96 -18.14 21.21
CA TYR A 117 -22.93 -18.89 20.39
C TYR A 117 -22.79 -20.42 20.50
N VAL A 118 -21.62 -20.92 20.95
CA VAL A 118 -21.36 -22.34 21.24
C VAL A 118 -21.46 -22.65 22.74
N GLY A 119 -22.12 -21.77 23.51
CA GLY A 119 -22.36 -22.01 24.93
C GLY A 119 -21.15 -21.73 25.83
N GLU A 120 -20.19 -20.89 25.42
CA GLU A 120 -19.01 -20.56 26.22
C GLU A 120 -18.96 -19.08 26.66
N ILE A 121 -18.41 -18.83 27.85
CA ILE A 121 -18.15 -17.48 28.36
C ILE A 121 -16.64 -17.19 28.32
N VAL A 122 -16.27 -16.06 27.70
CA VAL A 122 -14.87 -15.64 27.54
C VAL A 122 -14.47 -14.58 28.58
N HIS A 123 -13.25 -14.71 29.13
CA HIS A 123 -12.57 -13.69 29.93
C HIS A 123 -11.07 -13.71 29.65
N GLY A 124 -10.55 -12.61 29.09
CA GLY A 124 -9.19 -12.57 28.57
C GLY A 124 -9.03 -13.62 27.47
N ASP A 125 -7.96 -14.42 27.56
CA ASP A 125 -7.63 -15.46 26.58
C ASP A 125 -8.29 -16.82 26.89
N LYS A 126 -9.04 -16.93 27.98
CA LYS A 126 -9.66 -18.18 28.43
C LYS A 126 -11.17 -18.18 28.19
N SER A 127 -11.69 -19.36 27.88
CA SER A 127 -13.13 -19.64 27.80
C SER A 127 -13.51 -20.75 28.77
N TRP A 128 -14.73 -20.68 29.29
CA TRP A 128 -15.34 -21.72 30.14
C TRP A 128 -16.74 -22.04 29.62
N PRO A 129 -17.25 -23.27 29.88
CA PRO A 129 -18.65 -23.58 29.64
C PRO A 129 -19.57 -22.58 30.33
N GLY A 130 -20.47 -21.99 29.57
CA GLY A 130 -21.51 -21.07 30.05
C GLY A 130 -22.72 -21.84 30.59
N LEU A 131 -23.53 -21.14 31.38
CA LEU A 131 -24.81 -21.65 31.88
C LEU A 131 -25.98 -21.45 30.90
N HIS A 132 -25.70 -20.94 29.70
CA HIS A 132 -26.70 -20.64 28.68
C HIS A 132 -26.67 -21.66 27.56
N ASP A 133 -27.82 -21.87 26.93
CA ASP A 133 -27.93 -22.80 25.81
C ASP A 133 -27.20 -22.28 24.56
N PRO A 134 -26.47 -23.14 23.83
CA PRO A 134 -25.84 -22.77 22.58
C PRO A 134 -26.89 -22.52 21.48
N ILE A 135 -26.65 -21.52 20.62
CA ILE A 135 -27.45 -21.30 19.40
C ILE A 135 -26.89 -22.11 18.23
N ILE A 136 -25.56 -22.30 18.20
CA ILE A 136 -24.79 -22.98 17.17
C ILE A 136 -24.08 -24.18 17.80
N ASP A 137 -24.09 -25.31 17.10
CA ASP A 137 -23.34 -26.49 17.49
C ASP A 137 -21.81 -26.29 17.33
N ARG A 138 -21.02 -27.10 18.02
CA ARG A 138 -19.57 -26.94 18.02
C ARG A 138 -18.93 -27.22 16.66
N GLU A 139 -19.48 -28.16 15.89
CA GLU A 139 -18.95 -28.55 14.59
C GLU A 139 -19.07 -27.41 13.57
N THR A 140 -20.26 -26.80 13.48
CA THR A 140 -20.51 -25.61 12.66
C THR A 140 -19.61 -24.45 13.07
N PHE A 141 -19.47 -24.19 14.38
CA PHE A 141 -18.62 -23.11 14.87
C PHE A 141 -17.14 -23.32 14.49
N ASP A 142 -16.62 -24.53 14.67
CA ASP A 142 -15.24 -24.88 14.38
C ASP A 142 -14.95 -24.83 12.87
N ALA A 143 -15.89 -25.27 12.03
CA ALA A 143 -15.81 -25.13 10.58
C ALA A 143 -15.71 -23.65 10.15
N VAL A 144 -16.52 -22.77 10.76
CA VAL A 144 -16.44 -21.32 10.53
C VAL A 144 -15.09 -20.76 10.98
N GLN A 145 -14.57 -21.16 12.14
CA GLN A 145 -13.25 -20.71 12.61
C GLN A 145 -12.13 -21.17 11.66
N ALA A 146 -12.21 -22.39 11.14
CA ALA A 146 -11.24 -22.92 10.18
C ALA A 146 -11.27 -22.14 8.85
N LEU A 147 -12.45 -21.75 8.34
CA LEU A 147 -12.54 -20.88 7.17
C LEU A 147 -12.01 -19.47 7.46
N LEU A 148 -12.35 -18.90 8.62
CA LEU A 148 -11.85 -17.59 9.03
C LEU A 148 -10.33 -17.57 9.14
N SER A 149 -9.70 -18.63 9.68
CA SER A 149 -8.25 -18.73 9.81
C SER A 149 -7.56 -18.91 8.46
N LYS A 150 -8.11 -19.74 7.56
CA LYS A 150 -7.64 -19.88 6.16
C LYS A 150 -7.71 -18.57 5.38
N ALA A 151 -8.73 -17.75 5.63
CA ALA A 151 -8.88 -16.43 5.00
C ALA A 151 -7.85 -15.39 5.51
N VAL A 152 -7.13 -15.67 6.60
CA VAL A 152 -5.98 -14.89 7.06
C VAL A 152 -4.79 -15.20 6.16
N VAL A 153 -4.81 -14.64 4.95
CA VAL A 153 -3.61 -14.63 4.10
C VAL A 153 -2.53 -13.82 4.83
N PRO A 154 -1.36 -14.40 5.13
CA PRO A 154 -0.25 -13.69 5.75
C PRO A 154 0.03 -12.40 5.00
N ARG A 155 0.38 -11.34 5.76
CA ARG A 155 0.64 -10.02 5.19
C ARG A 155 1.65 -10.10 4.04
N ARG A 156 2.63 -11.01 4.12
CA ARG A 156 3.67 -11.27 3.10
C ARG A 156 3.13 -11.91 1.82
N GLU A 157 2.12 -12.78 1.89
CA GLU A 157 1.50 -13.41 0.73
C GLU A 157 0.56 -12.43 -0.01
N ARG A 158 -0.26 -11.67 0.72
CA ARG A 158 -1.03 -10.54 0.11
C ARG A 158 -0.11 -9.52 -0.54
N ALA A 159 1.08 -9.36 0.04
CA ALA A 159 2.07 -8.46 -0.47
C ALA A 159 2.68 -8.96 -1.79
N ARG A 160 2.81 -10.28 -1.99
CA ARG A 160 3.30 -10.92 -3.23
C ARG A 160 2.27 -10.89 -4.37
N SER A 161 0.98 -10.95 -4.07
CA SER A 161 -0.10 -10.87 -5.09
C SER A 161 -0.52 -9.45 -5.43
N SER A 162 -0.02 -8.45 -4.71
CA SER A 162 -0.31 -7.04 -4.98
C SER A 162 0.38 -6.55 -6.25
N PRO A 163 -0.28 -5.71 -7.07
CA PRO A 163 0.37 -5.05 -8.22
C PRO A 163 1.46 -4.05 -7.80
N ALA A 164 1.57 -3.73 -6.50
CA ALA A 164 2.55 -2.82 -5.93
C ALA A 164 3.74 -3.56 -5.32
N ALA A 165 4.93 -3.39 -5.92
CA ALA A 165 6.11 -4.20 -5.63
C ALA A 165 6.63 -4.03 -4.19
N LEU A 166 6.50 -2.82 -3.63
CA LEU A 166 6.97 -2.46 -2.30
C LEU A 166 5.88 -2.50 -1.22
N VAL A 167 4.72 -3.11 -1.50
CA VAL A 167 3.66 -3.21 -0.50
C VAL A 167 4.16 -3.88 0.78
N GLY A 168 3.87 -3.23 1.92
CA GLY A 168 4.31 -3.70 3.23
C GLY A 168 5.77 -3.40 3.58
N LEU A 169 6.55 -2.77 2.68
CA LEU A 169 7.96 -2.41 2.93
C LEU A 169 8.16 -0.90 3.11
N VAL A 170 7.27 -0.06 2.56
CA VAL A 170 7.40 1.40 2.57
C VAL A 170 6.97 2.00 3.90
N HIS A 171 7.84 2.82 4.51
CA HIS A 171 7.61 3.58 5.72
C HIS A 171 7.83 5.08 5.48
N ASP A 172 7.12 5.91 6.23
CA ASP A 172 7.37 7.36 6.30
C ASP A 172 8.53 7.68 7.27
N ALA A 173 9.01 8.92 7.26
CA ALA A 173 10.09 9.38 8.13
C ALA A 173 9.81 9.23 9.64
N ALA A 174 8.55 9.07 10.05
CA ALA A 174 8.16 8.81 11.44
C ALA A 174 8.06 7.30 11.76
N GLY A 175 8.49 6.42 10.86
CA GLY A 175 8.39 4.96 10.98
C GLY A 175 6.98 4.42 10.72
N GLY A 176 6.04 5.25 10.26
CA GLY A 176 4.67 4.85 9.95
C GLY A 176 4.58 4.13 8.62
N LEU A 177 3.87 3.00 8.58
CA LEU A 177 3.72 2.22 7.36
C LEU A 177 2.90 2.96 6.29
N MET A 178 3.37 2.94 5.05
CA MET A 178 2.68 3.48 3.88
C MET A 178 2.05 2.35 3.06
N SER A 179 0.76 2.47 2.76
CA SER A 179 0.02 1.46 1.99
C SER A 179 -0.26 1.94 0.56
N PRO A 180 -0.26 1.04 -0.43
CA PRO A 180 -0.56 1.40 -1.81
C PRO A 180 -2.03 1.81 -1.95
N VAL A 181 -2.27 2.94 -2.59
CA VAL A 181 -3.59 3.50 -2.89
C VAL A 181 -3.63 3.81 -4.38
N THR A 182 -4.74 3.48 -5.02
CA THR A 182 -4.99 3.84 -6.42
C THR A 182 -6.00 4.99 -6.50
N ALA A 183 -5.80 5.89 -7.46
CA ALA A 183 -6.74 6.97 -7.75
C ALA A 183 -7.02 6.98 -9.25
N ARG A 184 -8.30 7.09 -9.63
CA ARG A 184 -8.71 7.23 -11.03
C ARG A 184 -9.22 8.65 -11.27
N LYS A 185 -8.71 9.32 -12.30
CA LYS A 185 -9.23 10.60 -12.78
C LYS A 185 -9.04 10.68 -14.29
N GLY A 186 -10.12 10.94 -15.03
CA GLY A 186 -10.08 11.12 -16.49
C GLY A 186 -9.53 9.92 -17.25
N GLY A 187 -9.90 8.70 -16.87
CA GLY A 187 -9.40 7.46 -17.50
C GLY A 187 -8.00 7.03 -17.07
N SER A 188 -7.19 7.91 -16.48
CA SER A 188 -5.85 7.57 -15.97
C SER A 188 -5.89 6.95 -14.57
N LEU A 189 -5.17 5.84 -14.39
CA LEU A 189 -4.97 5.16 -13.10
C LEU A 189 -3.63 5.62 -12.48
N TRP A 190 -3.71 6.27 -11.32
CA TRP A 190 -2.56 6.73 -10.55
C TRP A 190 -2.35 5.83 -9.35
N ARG A 191 -1.08 5.56 -9.00
CA ARG A 191 -0.71 4.71 -7.87
C ARG A 191 0.22 5.47 -6.92
N TYR A 192 -0.08 5.40 -5.63
CA TYR A 192 0.67 6.07 -4.57
C TYR A 192 0.92 5.14 -3.39
N TYR A 193 2.00 5.33 -2.65
CA TYR A 193 2.08 4.89 -1.26
C TYR A 193 1.67 6.05 -0.36
N VAL A 194 0.74 5.83 0.57
CA VAL A 194 0.19 6.86 1.45
C VAL A 194 0.33 6.40 2.90
N SER A 195 0.85 7.28 3.78
CA SER A 195 1.01 7.01 5.21
C SER A 195 -0.34 6.64 5.85
N ALA A 196 -0.34 5.61 6.70
CA ALA A 196 -1.55 5.14 7.38
C ALA A 196 -2.26 6.24 8.19
N LYS A 197 -1.50 7.16 8.80
CA LYS A 197 -2.06 8.31 9.53
C LYS A 197 -2.80 9.27 8.60
N ALA A 198 -2.30 9.48 7.38
CA ALA A 198 -2.92 10.36 6.37
C ALA A 198 -4.22 9.77 5.81
N GLN A 199 -4.32 8.45 5.70
CA GLN A 199 -5.53 7.78 5.21
C GLN A 199 -6.71 7.86 6.19
N ARG A 200 -6.45 7.97 7.49
CA ARG A 200 -7.49 8.03 8.54
C ARG A 200 -8.03 9.44 8.79
N GLY A 201 -7.62 10.43 8.00
CA GLY A 201 -8.04 11.84 8.17
C GLY A 201 -7.47 12.52 9.41
N ALA A 202 -6.54 11.88 10.13
CA ALA A 202 -5.88 12.47 11.28
C ALA A 202 -4.91 13.57 10.82
N PRO A 203 -4.74 14.67 11.58
CA PRO A 203 -3.68 15.63 11.34
C PRO A 203 -2.35 14.91 11.50
N VAL A 204 -1.72 14.59 10.37
CA VAL A 204 -0.41 13.95 10.40
C VAL A 204 0.60 15.04 10.72
N SER A 205 1.04 15.08 11.98
CA SER A 205 2.30 15.70 12.38
C SER A 205 3.42 14.86 11.78
N ILE A 206 3.70 15.09 10.50
CA ILE A 206 4.87 14.53 9.86
C ILE A 206 6.05 15.42 10.24
N PRO A 207 7.19 14.84 10.64
CA PRO A 207 8.47 15.55 10.69
C PRO A 207 8.68 16.41 9.44
N ALA A 208 9.41 17.53 9.56
CA ALA A 208 9.62 18.45 8.44
C ALA A 208 10.22 17.76 7.19
N ASP A 209 10.90 16.63 7.40
CA ASP A 209 11.56 15.80 6.40
C ASP A 209 10.72 14.60 5.91
N GLY A 210 9.46 14.44 6.32
CA GLY A 210 8.63 13.30 5.92
C GLY A 210 7.56 13.61 4.87
N LEU A 211 7.02 12.56 4.24
CA LEU A 211 5.99 12.67 3.20
C LEU A 211 4.67 11.99 3.57
N LYS A 212 3.54 12.66 3.29
CA LYS A 212 2.20 12.05 3.41
C LYS A 212 1.94 10.97 2.35
N ARG A 213 2.46 11.20 1.14
CA ARG A 213 2.24 10.37 -0.04
C ARG A 213 3.42 10.46 -1.00
N VAL A 214 3.69 9.37 -1.70
CA VAL A 214 4.74 9.25 -2.73
C VAL A 214 4.22 8.46 -3.92
N ALA A 215 4.60 8.82 -5.14
CA ALA A 215 4.19 8.11 -6.35
C ALA A 215 4.79 6.69 -6.36
N ALA A 216 3.97 5.68 -6.61
CA ALA A 216 4.40 4.28 -6.49
C ALA A 216 5.39 3.88 -7.58
N ILE A 217 5.11 4.24 -8.85
CA ILE A 217 5.94 3.83 -9.99
C ILE A 217 7.36 4.41 -9.89
N PRO A 218 7.57 5.73 -9.70
CA PRO A 218 8.93 6.28 -9.61
C PRO A 218 9.71 5.77 -8.40
N LEU A 219 9.03 5.56 -7.26
CA LEU A 219 9.67 4.98 -6.08
C LEU A 219 10.11 3.55 -6.34
N GLU A 220 9.22 2.72 -6.90
CA GLU A 220 9.54 1.34 -7.28
C GLU A 220 10.74 1.34 -8.25
N GLU A 221 10.68 2.09 -9.34
CA GLU A 221 11.77 2.17 -10.33
C GLU A 221 13.12 2.59 -9.71
N LEU A 222 13.12 3.59 -8.82
CA LEU A 222 14.32 4.01 -8.10
C LEU A 222 14.90 2.85 -7.29
N VAL A 223 14.08 2.18 -6.49
CA VAL A 223 14.53 1.06 -5.65
C VAL A 223 15.05 -0.09 -6.51
N ALA A 224 14.35 -0.46 -7.59
CA ALA A 224 14.83 -1.49 -8.50
C ALA A 224 16.16 -1.11 -9.16
N ALA A 225 16.32 0.13 -9.61
CA ALA A 225 17.56 0.60 -10.22
C ALA A 225 18.73 0.50 -9.23
N SER A 226 18.57 1.00 -8.00
CA SER A 226 19.59 0.94 -6.96
C SER A 226 19.97 -0.51 -6.61
N LEU A 227 19.00 -1.42 -6.52
CA LEU A 227 19.28 -2.82 -6.22
C LEU A 227 19.93 -3.57 -7.39
N ARG A 228 19.57 -3.24 -8.64
CA ARG A 228 20.20 -3.82 -9.84
C ARG A 228 21.66 -3.38 -9.99
N GLU A 229 21.93 -2.11 -9.68
CA GLU A 229 23.29 -1.56 -9.64
C GLU A 229 24.10 -2.25 -8.54
N LEU A 230 23.54 -2.36 -7.33
CA LEU A 230 24.18 -3.00 -6.18
C LEU A 230 24.46 -4.49 -6.42
N THR A 231 23.55 -5.21 -7.08
CA THR A 231 23.72 -6.64 -7.36
C THR A 231 24.49 -6.93 -8.65
N GLY A 232 24.77 -5.92 -9.48
CA GLY A 232 25.39 -6.11 -10.81
C GLY A 232 24.50 -6.86 -11.82
N HIS A 233 23.19 -6.98 -11.54
CA HIS A 233 22.23 -7.70 -12.37
C HIS A 233 21.20 -6.74 -12.97
N PRO A 234 21.48 -6.10 -14.14
CA PRO A 234 20.64 -5.05 -14.70
C PRO A 234 19.24 -5.50 -15.12
N MET A 235 19.05 -6.81 -15.36
CA MET A 235 17.78 -7.40 -15.79
C MET A 235 17.04 -8.13 -14.67
N ALA A 236 17.49 -8.01 -13.41
CA ALA A 236 16.86 -8.72 -12.30
C ALA A 236 15.37 -8.35 -12.16
N ALA A 237 14.54 -9.39 -12.03
CA ALA A 237 13.11 -9.27 -11.80
C ALA A 237 12.81 -8.81 -10.36
N TRP A 238 11.68 -8.14 -10.18
CA TRP A 238 11.24 -7.63 -8.89
C TRP A 238 11.10 -8.68 -7.80
N SER A 239 10.70 -9.90 -8.15
CA SER A 239 10.59 -11.02 -7.20
C SER A 239 11.91 -11.27 -6.48
N THR A 240 13.02 -11.29 -7.23
CA THR A 240 14.38 -11.50 -6.71
C THR A 240 14.86 -10.28 -5.93
N LEU A 241 14.62 -9.08 -6.44
CA LEU A 241 15.07 -7.84 -5.80
C LEU A 241 14.35 -7.59 -4.47
N ARG A 242 13.07 -7.95 -4.38
CA ARG A 242 12.25 -7.72 -3.19
C ARG A 242 12.75 -8.48 -1.97
N ASP A 243 13.22 -9.70 -2.15
CA ASP A 243 13.70 -10.52 -1.04
C ASP A 243 14.98 -9.96 -0.39
N LEU A 244 15.67 -9.03 -1.07
CA LEU A 244 16.81 -8.30 -0.53
C LEU A 244 16.42 -7.14 0.38
N VAL A 245 15.18 -6.66 0.30
CA VAL A 245 14.73 -5.43 0.97
C VAL A 245 13.92 -5.76 2.22
N SER A 246 14.41 -5.34 3.39
CA SER A 246 13.68 -5.45 4.65
C SER A 246 12.74 -4.27 4.87
N SER A 247 13.16 -3.05 4.50
CA SER A 247 12.31 -1.86 4.55
C SER A 247 12.78 -0.74 3.62
N VAL A 248 11.85 0.13 3.24
CA VAL A 248 12.09 1.34 2.44
C VAL A 248 11.54 2.54 3.20
N THR A 249 12.38 3.46 3.65
CA THR A 249 11.95 4.66 4.35
C THR A 249 12.06 5.87 3.43
N VAL A 250 10.96 6.60 3.27
CA VAL A 250 10.87 7.75 2.36
C VAL A 250 10.90 9.06 3.13
N TYR A 251 11.89 9.89 2.81
CA TYR A 251 12.06 11.26 3.30
C TYR A 251 11.78 12.25 2.17
N SER A 252 11.80 13.55 2.46
CA SER A 252 11.59 14.63 1.48
C SER A 252 12.74 14.82 0.49
N ASP A 253 13.93 14.31 0.83
CA ASP A 253 15.21 14.54 0.14
C ASP A 253 16.01 13.25 -0.14
N ARG A 254 15.56 12.10 0.40
CA ARG A 254 16.25 10.81 0.28
C ARG A 254 15.30 9.64 0.45
N VAL A 255 15.72 8.47 -0.03
CA VAL A 255 15.09 7.17 0.21
C VAL A 255 16.13 6.28 0.87
N ALA A 256 15.84 5.77 2.06
CA ALA A 256 16.71 4.82 2.76
C ALA A 256 16.19 3.39 2.54
N LEU A 257 17.07 2.49 2.10
CA LEU A 257 16.78 1.09 1.84
C LEU A 257 17.52 0.24 2.86
N ALA A 258 16.79 -0.45 3.72
CA ALA A 258 17.37 -1.45 4.60
C ALA A 258 17.35 -2.81 3.88
N LEU A 259 18.51 -3.48 3.86
CA LEU A 259 18.73 -4.74 3.16
C LEU A 259 18.98 -5.89 4.14
N THR A 260 18.50 -7.09 3.79
CA THR A 260 18.75 -8.33 4.55
C THR A 260 19.97 -9.05 3.98
N ILE A 261 21.01 -9.26 4.80
CA ILE A 261 22.34 -9.73 4.35
C ILE A 261 22.46 -11.27 4.34
N GLU A 262 21.44 -12.02 4.73
CA GLU A 262 21.48 -13.50 4.60
C GLU A 262 21.44 -13.99 3.14
N ALA A 263 21.10 -13.14 2.18
CA ALA A 263 21.03 -13.52 0.77
C ALA A 263 22.39 -13.36 0.07
N ARG A 264 23.20 -14.43 0.15
CA ARG A 264 24.24 -14.82 -0.84
C ARG A 264 25.26 -13.73 -1.22
N THR A 265 26.32 -13.66 -0.41
CA THR A 265 27.74 -13.54 -0.81
C THR A 265 28.10 -12.76 -2.09
N ARG A 266 28.96 -11.75 -1.89
CA ARG A 266 30.21 -11.56 -2.68
C ARG A 266 30.09 -10.94 -4.09
N ALA A 267 29.18 -9.99 -4.30
CA ALA A 267 29.11 -9.23 -5.56
C ALA A 267 29.08 -7.70 -5.41
N VAL A 268 29.08 -7.15 -4.19
CA VAL A 268 28.98 -5.69 -4.00
C VAL A 268 30.36 -5.09 -3.76
N ARG A 269 30.85 -4.29 -4.71
CA ARG A 269 32.01 -3.41 -4.49
C ARG A 269 31.57 -2.23 -3.62
N ASP A 270 32.41 -1.85 -2.65
CA ASP A 270 32.24 -0.68 -1.76
C ASP A 270 30.92 -0.66 -0.94
N LEU A 271 30.70 -1.69 -0.11
CA LEU A 271 29.60 -1.68 0.86
C LEU A 271 29.84 -0.64 1.96
N PRO A 272 28.84 0.18 2.34
CA PRO A 272 28.88 0.96 3.57
C PRO A 272 29.02 0.04 4.80
N PRO A 273 29.55 0.54 5.94
CA PRO A 273 29.74 -0.27 7.13
C PRO A 273 28.42 -0.89 7.59
N LEU A 274 28.46 -2.19 7.91
CA LEU A 274 27.32 -2.91 8.48
C LEU A 274 26.94 -2.32 9.84
N ALA A 275 25.65 -2.25 10.11
CA ALA A 275 25.16 -2.01 11.46
C ALA A 275 25.42 -3.25 12.35
N ALA A 276 25.48 -3.04 13.67
CA ALA A 276 25.77 -4.08 14.66
C ALA A 276 24.76 -5.26 14.65
N ASP A 277 23.60 -5.07 14.03
CA ASP A 277 22.54 -6.08 13.88
C ASP A 277 22.65 -6.88 12.56
N GLY A 278 23.69 -6.67 11.76
CA GLY A 278 23.88 -7.35 10.47
C GLY A 278 22.98 -6.80 9.36
N SER A 279 22.39 -5.61 9.53
CA SER A 279 21.65 -4.92 8.48
C SER A 279 22.52 -3.91 7.71
N LEU A 280 22.23 -3.72 6.43
CA LEU A 280 22.89 -2.72 5.59
C LEU A 280 21.87 -1.70 5.13
N THR A 281 22.13 -0.42 5.40
CA THR A 281 21.27 0.67 4.94
C THR A 281 21.93 1.39 3.77
N LEU A 282 21.31 1.30 2.59
CA LEU A 282 21.68 2.08 1.42
C LEU A 282 20.84 3.37 1.41
N VAL A 283 21.49 4.53 1.51
CA VAL A 283 20.81 5.82 1.39
C VAL A 283 20.92 6.30 -0.05
N VAL A 284 19.79 6.34 -0.74
CA VAL A 284 19.67 6.83 -2.11
C VAL A 284 19.20 8.28 -2.06
N PRO A 285 20.05 9.26 -2.38
CA PRO A 285 19.63 10.66 -2.38
C PRO A 285 18.60 10.89 -3.49
N ALA A 286 17.49 11.55 -3.14
CA ALA A 286 16.33 11.66 -4.02
C ALA A 286 15.62 13.00 -3.79
N ARG A 287 15.77 13.94 -4.71
CA ARG A 287 15.06 15.22 -4.65
C ARG A 287 13.63 15.04 -5.13
N LEU A 288 12.69 15.30 -4.24
CA LEU A 288 11.28 15.21 -4.61
C LEU A 288 10.77 16.58 -5.11
N GLN A 289 10.41 16.66 -6.40
CA GLN A 289 9.79 17.85 -6.97
C GLN A 289 8.28 17.87 -6.72
N LYS A 290 7.77 18.98 -6.16
CA LYS A 290 6.33 19.24 -6.03
C LYS A 290 5.82 19.90 -7.31
N ARG A 291 4.96 19.22 -8.09
CA ARG A 291 4.23 19.82 -9.22
C ARG A 291 2.72 19.75 -8.97
N ALA A 292 2.03 20.88 -9.01
CA ALA A 292 0.56 20.99 -8.85
C ALA A 292 0.01 20.27 -7.59
N GLY A 293 0.63 20.44 -6.43
CA GLY A 293 0.21 19.80 -5.16
C GLY A 293 0.52 18.29 -5.05
N ARG A 294 1.29 17.74 -6.01
CA ARG A 294 1.70 16.32 -6.08
C ARG A 294 3.22 16.21 -5.96
N VAL A 295 3.67 15.15 -5.32
CA VAL A 295 5.09 14.89 -5.06
C VAL A 295 5.61 13.87 -6.08
N TRP A 296 6.59 14.29 -6.88
CA TRP A 296 7.35 13.48 -7.83
C TRP A 296 8.74 13.21 -7.27
N LEU A 297 9.33 12.06 -7.59
CA LEU A 297 10.64 11.63 -7.10
C LEU A 297 11.65 11.77 -8.24
N GLU A 298 12.60 12.69 -8.14
CA GLU A 298 13.79 12.75 -9.00
C GLU A 298 14.98 12.22 -8.19
N ALA A 299 15.62 11.13 -8.61
CA ALA A 299 16.84 10.67 -7.97
C ALA A 299 17.91 11.78 -8.08
N SER A 300 18.38 12.29 -6.95
CA SER A 300 19.40 13.33 -6.91
C SER A 300 20.71 12.71 -6.47
N ALA A 301 21.40 12.02 -7.39
CA ALA A 301 22.79 11.65 -7.16
C ALA A 301 23.62 12.93 -6.96
N SER A 302 23.98 13.25 -5.71
CA SER A 302 24.94 14.31 -5.42
C SER A 302 26.20 13.70 -4.84
N GLY A 303 27.30 13.77 -5.59
CA GLY A 303 28.62 13.59 -4.99
C GLY A 303 29.81 13.32 -5.91
N ARG A 304 29.61 12.91 -7.16
CA ARG A 304 30.71 12.84 -8.14
C ARG A 304 30.27 13.46 -9.47
N VAL A 305 31.12 14.34 -9.96
CA VAL A 305 31.13 14.97 -11.27
C VAL A 305 30.47 14.08 -12.31
N GLU A 306 29.59 14.70 -13.11
CA GLU A 306 29.01 14.17 -14.33
C GLU A 306 29.95 13.18 -15.04
N ARG A 307 29.54 11.92 -15.07
CA ARG A 307 29.54 11.21 -16.34
C ARG A 307 28.10 10.86 -16.63
N ARG A 308 27.35 11.87 -17.08
CA ARG A 308 26.09 11.65 -17.77
C ARG A 308 26.37 10.62 -18.87
N ARG A 309 25.94 9.39 -18.62
CA ARG A 309 26.30 8.25 -19.47
C ARG A 309 25.45 8.38 -20.73
N VAL A 310 26.09 8.59 -21.86
CA VAL A 310 25.44 8.64 -23.18
C VAL A 310 24.51 7.43 -23.32
N ASP A 311 23.22 7.70 -23.52
CA ASP A 311 22.24 6.65 -23.76
C ASP A 311 22.49 6.08 -25.16
N ARG A 312 23.21 4.95 -25.19
CA ARG A 312 23.59 4.27 -26.44
C ARG A 312 22.37 3.90 -27.29
N THR A 313 21.23 3.64 -26.67
CA THR A 313 19.98 3.29 -27.36
C THR A 313 19.41 4.52 -28.06
N LEU A 314 19.38 5.65 -27.35
CA LEU A 314 18.87 6.90 -27.88
C LEU A 314 19.78 7.46 -28.99
N VAL A 315 21.11 7.39 -28.81
CA VAL A 315 22.08 7.74 -29.84
C VAL A 315 21.98 6.82 -31.06
N ALA A 316 21.83 5.50 -30.86
CA ALA A 316 21.62 4.57 -31.98
C ALA A 316 20.31 4.86 -32.73
N ALA A 317 19.24 5.25 -32.01
CA ALA A 317 17.98 5.63 -32.62
C ALA A 317 18.08 6.94 -33.40
N LEU A 318 18.79 7.95 -32.88
CA LEU A 318 19.03 9.20 -33.58
C LEU A 318 19.85 8.98 -34.87
N ARG A 319 20.91 8.15 -34.79
CA ARG A 319 21.68 7.73 -35.97
C ARG A 319 20.79 7.00 -36.99
N ARG A 320 19.91 6.10 -36.52
CA ARG A 320 18.98 5.38 -37.39
C ARG A 320 17.97 6.33 -38.04
N ALA A 321 17.47 7.34 -37.33
CA ALA A 321 16.55 8.34 -37.84
C ALA A 321 17.13 9.08 -39.06
N HIS A 322 18.35 9.60 -38.93
CA HIS A 322 19.06 10.28 -40.01
C HIS A 322 19.35 9.34 -41.20
N LEU A 323 19.66 8.06 -40.93
CA LEU A 323 19.90 7.07 -41.98
C LEU A 323 18.63 6.71 -42.77
N GLU A 324 17.48 6.58 -42.10
CA GLU A 324 16.20 6.30 -42.76
C GLU A 324 15.73 7.51 -43.59
N LEU A 325 15.93 8.73 -43.09
CA LEU A 325 15.68 9.94 -43.88
C LEU A 325 16.56 10.00 -45.13
N GLY A 326 17.85 9.66 -45.00
CA GLY A 326 18.77 9.61 -46.14
C GLY A 326 18.34 8.63 -47.23
N ARG A 327 17.73 7.48 -46.86
CA ARG A 327 17.22 6.47 -47.81
C ARG A 327 16.02 6.96 -48.62
N VAL A 328 15.22 7.86 -48.06
CA VAL A 328 14.09 8.50 -48.77
C VAL A 328 14.50 9.82 -49.44
N GLY A 329 15.81 10.07 -49.56
CA GLY A 329 16.37 11.23 -50.23
C GLY A 329 16.45 12.48 -49.36
N ILE A 330 16.05 12.44 -48.08
CA ILE A 330 16.10 13.59 -47.17
C ILE A 330 17.44 13.57 -46.43
N ASN A 331 18.40 14.39 -46.85
CA ASN A 331 19.71 14.51 -46.20
C ASN A 331 20.10 15.98 -46.00
N ALA A 332 20.43 16.34 -44.76
CA ALA A 332 20.89 17.69 -44.40
C ALA A 332 22.24 18.08 -45.05
N ALA A 333 23.04 17.10 -45.46
CA ALA A 333 24.36 17.30 -46.06
C ALA A 333 24.39 17.07 -47.59
N GLY A 334 23.24 16.83 -48.23
CA GLY A 334 23.12 16.49 -49.65
C GLY A 334 22.32 17.50 -50.46
N ARG A 335 22.32 17.33 -51.80
CA ARG A 335 21.51 18.11 -52.76
C ARG A 335 20.08 18.28 -52.24
N THR A 336 19.53 19.48 -52.42
CA THR A 336 18.15 19.82 -52.08
C THR A 336 17.20 18.77 -52.67
N PRO A 337 16.60 17.90 -51.85
CA PRO A 337 15.72 16.86 -52.34
C PRO A 337 14.46 17.53 -52.87
N CYS A 338 14.08 17.26 -54.11
CA CYS A 338 12.77 17.67 -54.58
C CYS A 338 11.73 16.78 -53.88
N TRP A 339 10.68 17.36 -53.31
CA TRP A 339 9.66 16.61 -52.55
C TRP A 339 9.00 15.49 -53.38
N ARG A 340 9.06 15.57 -54.73
CA ARG A 340 8.55 14.53 -55.64
C ARG A 340 9.45 13.30 -55.71
N ASP A 341 10.74 13.42 -55.36
CA ASP A 341 11.70 12.32 -55.39
C ASP A 341 11.72 11.52 -54.07
N CYS A 342 11.08 12.05 -53.02
CA CYS A 342 10.99 11.41 -51.72
C CYS A 342 9.87 10.38 -51.67
N LYS A 343 10.23 9.10 -51.49
CA LYS A 343 9.25 8.05 -51.18
C LYS A 343 8.78 8.19 -49.72
N GLY A 344 7.47 8.10 -49.50
CA GLY A 344 6.89 8.09 -48.16
C GLY A 344 7.36 6.89 -47.32
N ILE A 345 7.36 7.05 -46.00
CA ILE A 345 7.65 5.96 -45.05
C ILE A 345 6.31 5.36 -44.58
N ASP A 346 5.96 4.18 -45.10
CA ASP A 346 4.67 3.52 -44.82
C ASP A 346 4.64 2.78 -43.47
N ASP A 347 5.82 2.40 -42.95
CA ASP A 347 5.94 1.73 -41.66
C ASP A 347 5.85 2.72 -40.48
N GLY A 348 4.87 2.54 -39.59
CA GLY A 348 4.63 3.41 -38.45
C GLY A 348 5.76 3.40 -37.40
N TYR A 349 6.47 2.29 -37.24
CA TYR A 349 7.65 2.19 -36.38
C TYR A 349 8.82 2.99 -36.97
N ILE A 350 9.08 2.85 -38.27
CA ILE A 350 10.14 3.61 -38.95
C ILE A 350 9.81 5.10 -38.94
N ARG A 351 8.55 5.48 -39.15
CA ARG A 351 8.10 6.88 -39.09
C ARG A 351 8.33 7.52 -37.71
N ALA A 352 8.02 6.79 -36.63
CA ALA A 352 8.27 7.24 -35.26
C ALA A 352 9.77 7.34 -34.90
N ILE A 353 10.64 6.62 -35.61
CA ILE A 353 12.10 6.76 -35.46
C ILE A 353 12.60 7.91 -36.31
N ALA A 354 12.17 8.01 -37.57
CA ALA A 354 12.56 9.07 -38.49
C ALA A 354 12.20 10.47 -37.96
N SER A 355 11.12 10.60 -37.19
CA SER A 355 10.73 11.85 -36.56
C SER A 355 11.79 12.41 -35.59
N LEU A 356 12.65 11.56 -35.01
CA LEU A 356 13.71 11.99 -34.10
C LEU A 356 14.76 12.88 -34.77
N ALA A 357 14.96 12.74 -36.09
CA ALA A 357 15.90 13.57 -36.83
C ALA A 357 15.43 15.03 -36.98
N PHE A 358 14.15 15.32 -36.70
CA PHE A 358 13.57 16.67 -36.69
C PHE A 358 13.54 17.32 -35.31
N LEU A 359 14.16 16.69 -34.30
CA LEU A 359 14.41 17.35 -33.01
C LEU A 359 15.26 18.60 -33.21
N ALA A 360 15.07 19.61 -32.36
CA ALA A 360 15.88 20.81 -32.37
C ALA A 360 17.39 20.45 -32.25
N PRO A 361 18.29 21.12 -32.99
CA PRO A 361 19.71 20.77 -33.02
C PRO A 361 20.37 20.69 -31.63
N ASP A 362 20.02 21.61 -30.74
CA ASP A 362 20.47 21.67 -29.35
C ASP A 362 20.00 20.46 -28.51
N ILE A 363 18.83 19.91 -28.81
CA ILE A 363 18.32 18.69 -28.17
C ILE A 363 19.05 17.46 -28.71
N GLN A 364 19.33 17.42 -30.02
CA GLN A 364 20.13 16.34 -30.62
C GLN A 364 21.55 16.33 -30.05
N GLU A 365 22.18 17.50 -29.91
CA GLU A 365 23.50 17.65 -29.28
C GLU A 365 23.46 17.20 -27.81
N ALA A 366 22.43 17.62 -27.06
CA ALA A 366 22.26 17.17 -25.68
C ALA A 366 22.14 15.63 -25.59
N ILE A 367 21.45 14.97 -26.52
CA ILE A 367 21.37 13.50 -26.58
C ILE A 367 22.75 12.87 -26.85
N MET A 368 23.49 13.42 -27.81
CA MET A 368 24.82 12.92 -28.20
C MET A 368 25.83 13.05 -27.06
N GLU A 369 25.74 14.11 -26.27
CA GLU A 369 26.62 14.40 -25.14
C GLU A 369 26.14 13.81 -23.81
N GLY A 370 25.00 13.11 -23.81
CA GLY A 370 24.40 12.57 -22.58
C GLY A 370 23.71 13.63 -21.71
N ARG A 371 23.65 14.89 -22.14
CA ARG A 371 23.01 16.02 -21.46
C ARG A 371 21.48 16.06 -21.61
N GLN A 372 20.85 15.06 -22.23
CA GLN A 372 19.40 15.06 -22.42
C GLN A 372 18.63 15.08 -21.08
N PRO A 373 17.42 15.68 -21.05
CA PRO A 373 16.57 15.69 -19.87
C PRO A 373 16.29 14.28 -19.30
N VAL A 374 16.27 14.17 -17.98
CA VAL A 374 15.96 12.91 -17.28
C VAL A 374 14.52 12.48 -17.65
N GLY A 375 14.37 11.26 -18.17
CA GLY A 375 13.09 10.74 -18.67
C GLY A 375 12.89 10.87 -20.19
N MET A 376 13.81 11.53 -20.90
CA MET A 376 13.88 11.50 -22.37
C MET A 376 14.47 10.17 -22.83
N THR A 377 13.61 9.15 -22.93
CA THR A 377 13.96 7.82 -23.47
C THR A 377 13.43 7.66 -24.90
N LEU A 378 13.96 6.69 -25.65
CA LEU A 378 13.43 6.33 -26.97
C LEU A 378 11.93 6.01 -26.93
N GLN A 379 11.46 5.34 -25.87
CA GLN A 379 10.05 5.00 -25.71
C GLN A 379 9.19 6.26 -25.49
N SER A 380 9.68 7.22 -24.70
CA SER A 380 9.00 8.50 -24.46
C SER A 380 8.87 9.31 -25.76
N LEU A 381 9.95 9.39 -26.54
CA LEU A 381 9.95 10.13 -27.80
C LEU A 381 9.05 9.47 -28.87
N ARG A 382 9.04 8.14 -28.96
CA ARG A 382 8.15 7.41 -29.89
C ARG A 382 6.66 7.56 -29.56
N GLY A 383 6.32 7.79 -28.29
CA GLY A 383 4.94 7.98 -27.85
C GLY A 383 4.45 9.43 -27.93
N THR A 384 5.32 10.37 -28.31
CA THR A 384 5.03 11.80 -28.30
C THR A 384 4.93 12.32 -29.73
N VAL A 385 3.85 13.05 -30.03
CA VAL A 385 3.76 13.79 -31.30
C VAL A 385 4.69 15.00 -31.20
N LEU A 386 5.79 14.99 -31.94
CA LEU A 386 6.78 16.07 -31.93
C LEU A 386 6.19 17.33 -32.60
N PRO A 387 6.15 18.48 -31.90
CA PRO A 387 5.81 19.75 -32.53
C PRO A 387 6.76 20.07 -33.69
N LEU A 388 6.25 20.68 -34.76
CA LEU A 388 7.09 21.13 -35.88
C LEU A 388 7.98 22.32 -35.50
N SER A 389 7.53 23.16 -34.55
CA SER A 389 8.31 24.29 -34.03
C SER A 389 9.37 23.80 -33.04
N TRP A 390 10.63 24.20 -33.28
CA TRP A 390 11.71 23.94 -32.33
C TRP A 390 11.52 24.65 -30.99
N GLU A 391 10.82 25.79 -30.94
CA GLU A 391 10.53 26.49 -29.68
C GLU A 391 9.51 25.71 -28.82
N ASP A 392 8.51 25.10 -29.47
CA ASP A 392 7.57 24.22 -28.80
C ASP A 392 8.24 22.92 -28.34
N GLN A 393 9.17 22.38 -29.12
CA GLN A 393 9.98 21.23 -28.70
C GLN A 393 10.82 21.56 -27.47
N ARG A 394 11.49 22.71 -27.44
CA ARG A 394 12.27 23.16 -26.27
C ARG A 394 11.39 23.33 -25.04
N THR A 395 10.19 23.87 -25.20
CA THR A 395 9.21 24.00 -24.11
C THR A 395 8.73 22.63 -23.62
N LEU A 396 8.46 21.71 -24.55
CA LEU A 396 8.01 20.34 -24.26
C LEU A 396 9.07 19.54 -23.50
N PHE A 397 10.34 19.69 -23.87
CA PHE A 397 11.46 18.94 -23.29
C PHE A 397 12.21 19.70 -22.17
N GLY A 398 11.81 20.94 -21.88
CA GLY A 398 12.39 21.74 -20.81
C GLY A 398 13.83 22.19 -21.07
N THR A 399 14.27 22.21 -22.33
CA THR A 399 15.59 22.70 -22.74
C THR A 399 15.46 24.19 -23.09
N ARG A 400 15.52 25.07 -22.09
CA ARG A 400 15.72 26.50 -22.37
C ARG A 400 17.20 26.73 -22.68
N SER A 401 17.46 27.46 -23.77
CA SER A 401 18.80 27.92 -24.15
C SER A 401 19.44 28.77 -23.07
#